data_AF-A0A962XYM6-F1
#
_entry.id   AF-A0A962XYM6-F1
#
_cell.length_a   1.000
_cell.length_b   1.000
_cell.length_c   1.000
_cell.angle_alpha   90.00
_cell.angle_beta   90.00
_cell.angle_gamma   90.00
#
_symmetry.space_group_name_H-M   'P 1'
#
loop_
_entity.id
_entity.type
_entity.pdbx_description
1 polymer ?
#
loop_
_entity_poly.entity_id
_entity_poly.type
_entity_poly.pdbx_seq_one_letter_code
_entity_poly.pdbx_strand_id
1 'polypeptide(L)'
;MGARLHNRIPGLDHDHLDACCRHLLVRDPLTTRLIGCTRILIEDDARQAGGFYSQGEFEIGAVLALPGRFAEIGRTCVHRDYRNGATITALWSGIANFVVENRIDYLIGCASIPLGENGTMAQAIFSELAQRYLTPAELRARPLLPLPRHDMLDRGDYPLPPLLKAYLRIGARICGEPFLDEDFQVADVFILLSTRQLARRYARHFLERAA
;
A
#
# COMPACT_ATOMS: atom_id res chain seq x y z
N MET A 1 -11.01 -8.15 -9.04
CA MET A 1 -11.40 -6.82 -9.50
C MET A 1 -11.16 -6.79 -10.99
N GLY A 2 -12.14 -6.33 -11.77
CA GLY A 2 -12.05 -6.21 -13.23
C GLY A 2 -11.63 -4.79 -13.60
N ALA A 3 -10.39 -4.43 -13.26
CA ALA A 3 -9.86 -3.10 -13.50
C ALA A 3 -9.76 -2.80 -14.99
N ARG A 4 -9.99 -1.53 -15.35
CA ARG A 4 -9.75 -1.04 -16.70
C ARG A 4 -8.27 -0.68 -16.85
N LEU A 5 -7.52 -1.54 -17.53
CA LEU A 5 -6.09 -1.31 -17.74
C LEU A 5 -5.85 -0.47 -19.00
N HIS A 6 -5.15 0.65 -18.85
CA HIS A 6 -4.69 1.48 -19.97
C HIS A 6 -3.28 1.07 -20.41
N ASN A 7 -3.14 -0.18 -20.87
CA ASN A 7 -1.86 -0.81 -21.16
C ASN A 7 -1.53 -0.87 -22.66
N ARG A 8 -0.24 -0.86 -23.00
CA ARG A 8 0.22 -1.12 -24.37
C ARG A 8 0.16 -2.59 -24.77
N ILE A 9 0.12 -3.49 -23.77
CA ILE A 9 0.08 -4.93 -23.97
C ILE A 9 -1.22 -5.44 -23.34
N PRO A 10 -2.17 -5.93 -24.14
CA PRO A 10 -3.48 -6.35 -23.63
C PRO A 10 -3.36 -7.39 -22.51
N GLY A 11 -4.09 -7.16 -21.42
CA GLY A 11 -4.16 -8.07 -20.28
C GLY A 11 -2.98 -8.02 -19.30
N LEU A 12 -1.95 -7.19 -19.54
CA LEU A 12 -0.84 -6.99 -18.60
C LEU A 12 -0.96 -5.67 -17.86
N ASP A 13 -1.02 -5.71 -16.53
CA ASP A 13 -0.86 -4.51 -15.71
C ASP A 13 0.63 -4.12 -15.72
N HIS A 14 0.97 -3.06 -16.47
CA HIS A 14 2.33 -2.53 -16.58
C HIS A 14 2.32 -1.02 -16.78
N ASP A 15 3.36 -0.36 -16.29
CA ASP A 15 3.58 1.07 -16.47
C ASP A 15 5.07 1.42 -16.66
N HIS A 16 5.36 2.70 -16.84
CA HIS A 16 6.72 3.19 -17.10
C HIS A 16 7.68 3.02 -15.92
N LEU A 17 7.17 2.84 -14.69
CA LEU A 17 7.99 2.68 -13.49
C LEU A 17 8.56 1.26 -13.37
N ASP A 18 7.93 0.27 -14.02
CA ASP A 18 8.31 -1.15 -13.87
C ASP A 18 9.77 -1.44 -14.22
N ALA A 19 10.35 -0.68 -15.16
CA ALA A 19 11.76 -0.79 -15.54
C ALA A 19 12.73 -0.25 -14.47
N CYS A 20 12.27 0.68 -13.64
CA CYS A 20 13.03 1.28 -12.54
C CYS A 20 12.87 0.50 -11.24
N CYS A 21 11.82 -0.31 -11.13
CA CYS A 21 11.51 -1.03 -9.90
C CYS A 21 12.32 -2.32 -9.73
N ARG A 22 12.47 -2.72 -8.47
CA ARG A 22 12.76 -4.10 -8.10
C ARG A 22 11.45 -4.85 -7.95
N HIS A 23 11.46 -6.12 -8.33
CA HIS A 23 10.28 -6.99 -8.28
C HIS A 23 10.55 -8.14 -7.32
N LEU A 24 9.79 -8.19 -6.23
CA LEU A 24 9.88 -9.27 -5.26
C LEU A 24 8.83 -10.32 -5.58
N LEU A 25 9.29 -11.55 -5.76
CA LEU A 25 8.49 -12.67 -6.25
C LEU A 25 8.43 -13.76 -5.18
N VAL A 26 7.25 -14.33 -4.97
CA VAL A 26 7.05 -15.51 -4.12
C VAL A 26 6.69 -16.69 -4.99
N ARG A 27 7.46 -17.77 -4.84
CA ARG A 27 7.23 -19.03 -5.54
C ARG A 27 6.81 -20.11 -4.58
N ASP A 28 5.89 -20.97 -5.02
CA ASP A 28 5.58 -22.22 -4.35
C ASP A 28 6.84 -23.11 -4.37
N PRO A 29 7.35 -23.58 -3.23
CA PRO A 29 8.59 -24.35 -3.18
C PRO A 29 8.46 -25.74 -3.81
N LEU A 30 7.25 -26.29 -3.90
CA LEU A 30 7.00 -27.62 -4.47
C LEU A 30 6.82 -27.54 -5.99
N THR A 31 6.05 -26.55 -6.46
CA THR A 31 5.68 -26.44 -7.87
C THR A 31 6.51 -25.44 -8.66
N THR A 32 7.31 -24.61 -7.97
CA THR A 32 8.08 -23.45 -8.50
C THR A 32 7.22 -22.35 -9.14
N ARG A 33 5.89 -22.50 -9.08
CA ARG A 33 4.91 -21.55 -9.63
C ARG A 33 5.04 -20.20 -8.94
N LEU A 34 4.94 -19.12 -9.70
CA LEU A 34 4.82 -17.77 -9.15
C LEU A 34 3.44 -17.59 -8.50
N ILE A 35 3.40 -17.34 -7.20
CA ILE A 35 2.17 -17.29 -6.39
C ILE A 35 1.93 -15.94 -5.72
N GLY A 36 2.92 -15.05 -5.74
CA GLY A 36 2.78 -13.68 -5.25
C GLY A 36 3.85 -12.77 -5.81
N CYS A 37 3.53 -11.48 -5.83
CA CYS A 37 4.41 -10.44 -6.33
C CYS A 37 4.23 -9.15 -5.53
N THR A 38 5.26 -8.32 -5.47
CA THR A 38 5.15 -6.90 -5.13
C THR A 38 6.28 -6.12 -5.80
N ARG A 39 5.99 -4.86 -6.11
CA ARG A 39 6.92 -3.92 -6.73
C ARG A 39 7.53 -3.02 -5.65
N ILE A 40 8.83 -2.78 -5.74
CA ILE A 40 9.58 -1.91 -4.83
C ILE A 40 10.29 -0.84 -5.67
N LEU A 41 9.97 0.43 -5.43
CA LEU A 41 10.63 1.58 -6.04
C LEU A 41 11.36 2.37 -4.97
N ILE A 42 12.69 2.42 -5.02
CA ILE A 42 13.49 3.22 -4.09
C ILE A 42 13.60 4.67 -4.55
N GLU A 43 13.78 5.60 -3.63
CA GLU A 43 13.79 7.04 -3.90
C GLU A 43 14.72 7.48 -5.03
N ASP A 44 15.93 6.92 -5.10
CA ASP A 44 16.90 7.28 -6.14
C ASP A 44 16.45 6.85 -7.55
N ASP A 45 15.77 5.71 -7.65
CA ASP A 45 15.19 5.19 -8.89
C ASP A 45 13.91 5.97 -9.22
N ALA A 46 13.09 6.33 -8.22
CA ALA A 46 11.91 7.17 -8.38
C ALA A 46 12.28 8.55 -8.96
N ARG A 47 13.34 9.18 -8.44
CA ARG A 47 13.83 10.47 -8.93
C ARG A 47 14.21 10.43 -10.42
N GLN A 48 14.78 9.32 -10.87
CA GLN A 48 15.12 9.11 -12.29
C GLN A 48 13.88 8.83 -13.14
N ALA A 49 12.86 8.19 -12.57
CA ALA A 49 11.62 7.84 -13.25
C ALA A 49 10.59 9.00 -13.31
N GLY A 50 10.87 10.14 -12.67
CA GLY A 50 9.98 11.30 -12.61
C GLY A 50 9.14 11.42 -11.33
N GLY A 51 9.34 10.52 -10.37
CA GLY A 51 8.67 10.50 -9.08
C GLY A 51 8.23 9.10 -8.66
N PHE A 52 7.66 9.02 -7.46
CA PHE A 52 6.94 7.82 -7.01
C PHE A 52 5.59 7.69 -7.73
N TYR A 53 5.05 6.47 -7.80
CA TYR A 53 3.71 6.24 -8.34
C TYR A 53 2.65 7.07 -7.61
N SER A 54 2.74 7.12 -6.26
CA SER A 54 1.80 7.85 -5.42
C SER A 54 1.77 9.36 -5.71
N GLN A 55 2.79 9.92 -6.38
CA GLN A 55 2.77 11.33 -6.84
C GLN A 55 1.81 11.56 -8.02
N GLY A 56 1.40 10.50 -8.72
CA GLY A 56 0.36 10.55 -9.75
C GLY A 56 -1.06 10.60 -9.18
N GLU A 57 -1.24 10.26 -7.90
CA GLU A 57 -2.53 10.26 -7.20
C GLU A 57 -2.60 11.33 -6.10
N PHE A 58 -1.46 11.71 -5.51
CA PHE A 58 -1.39 12.57 -4.34
C PHE A 58 -0.24 13.59 -4.39
N GLU A 59 -0.45 14.75 -3.80
CA GLU A 59 0.63 15.65 -3.39
C GLU A 59 1.24 15.16 -2.07
N ILE A 60 2.42 14.53 -2.15
CA ILE A 60 3.09 13.90 -0.99
C ILE A 60 4.33 14.67 -0.50
N GLY A 61 4.55 15.90 -0.98
CA GLY A 61 5.77 16.67 -0.68
C GLY A 61 6.04 16.85 0.81
N ALA A 62 4.98 17.02 1.62
CA ALA A 62 5.11 17.13 3.08
C ALA A 62 5.65 15.84 3.72
N VAL A 63 5.29 14.67 3.19
CA VAL A 63 5.81 13.37 3.67
C VAL A 63 7.25 13.17 3.21
N LEU A 64 7.57 13.50 1.95
CA LEU A 64 8.92 13.38 1.41
C LEU A 64 9.93 14.36 2.04
N ALA A 65 9.46 15.37 2.77
CA ALA A 65 10.31 16.27 3.54
C ALA A 65 10.87 15.64 4.83
N LEU A 66 10.39 14.46 5.25
CA LEU A 66 10.96 13.75 6.40
C LEU A 66 12.40 13.31 6.11
N PRO A 67 13.31 13.39 7.09
CA PRO A 67 14.68 12.93 6.90
C PRO A 67 14.74 11.40 6.91
N GLY A 68 15.27 10.82 5.83
CA GLY A 68 15.51 9.38 5.69
C GLY A 68 15.35 8.91 4.25
N ARG A 69 15.56 7.61 4.02
CA ARG A 69 15.39 6.98 2.71
C ARG A 69 14.00 6.40 2.55
N PHE A 70 13.39 6.62 1.40
CA PHE A 70 12.07 6.12 1.06
C PHE A 70 12.12 4.93 0.10
N ALA A 71 11.19 4.00 0.28
CA ALA A 71 10.80 3.05 -0.75
C ALA A 71 9.28 2.97 -0.86
N GLU A 72 8.79 2.97 -2.08
CA GLU A 72 7.38 2.75 -2.38
C GLU A 72 7.12 1.27 -2.67
N ILE A 73 6.10 0.73 -2.02
CA ILE A 73 5.62 -0.65 -2.22
C ILE A 73 4.28 -0.58 -2.93
N GLY A 74 4.15 -1.32 -4.03
CA GLY A 74 2.95 -1.29 -4.86
C GLY A 74 2.73 -2.58 -5.63
N ARG A 75 1.60 -2.65 -6.36
CA ARG A 75 1.23 -3.80 -7.22
C ARG A 75 1.30 -5.16 -6.51
N THR A 76 1.01 -5.17 -5.20
CA THR A 76 1.04 -6.41 -4.41
C THR A 76 -0.07 -7.34 -4.84
N CYS A 77 0.31 -8.49 -5.38
CA CYS A 77 -0.60 -9.48 -5.93
C CYS A 77 -0.37 -10.85 -5.28
N VAL A 78 -1.44 -11.57 -4.97
CA VAL A 78 -1.37 -12.97 -4.52
C VAL A 78 -2.35 -13.82 -5.30
N HIS A 79 -1.84 -14.92 -5.86
CA HIS A 79 -2.61 -15.90 -6.60
C HIS A 79 -3.79 -16.37 -5.74
N ARG A 80 -4.99 -16.48 -6.35
CA ARG A 80 -6.25 -16.72 -5.62
C ARG A 80 -6.18 -17.91 -4.67
N ASP A 81 -5.64 -19.02 -5.15
CA ASP A 81 -5.53 -20.29 -4.40
C ASP A 81 -4.44 -20.26 -3.31
N TYR A 82 -3.60 -19.21 -3.30
CA TYR A 82 -2.49 -19.02 -2.37
C TYR A 82 -2.70 -17.80 -1.47
N ARG A 83 -3.94 -17.26 -1.38
CA ARG A 83 -4.32 -16.16 -0.48
C ARG A 83 -4.44 -16.64 0.97
N ASN A 84 -3.31 -17.06 1.51
CA ASN A 84 -3.17 -17.56 2.87
C ASN A 84 -2.08 -16.78 3.62
N GLY A 85 -1.98 -17.03 4.94
CA GLY A 85 -1.00 -16.37 5.79
C GLY A 85 0.44 -16.62 5.36
N ALA A 86 0.77 -17.82 4.87
CA ALA A 86 2.14 -18.18 4.52
C ALA A 86 2.68 -17.35 3.34
N THR A 87 1.89 -17.16 2.27
CA THR A 87 2.30 -16.37 1.11
C THR A 87 2.54 -14.90 1.47
N ILE A 88 1.65 -14.32 2.27
CA ILE A 88 1.79 -12.94 2.75
C ILE A 88 2.99 -12.81 3.69
N THR A 89 3.21 -13.77 4.58
CA THR A 89 4.39 -13.78 5.45
C THR A 89 5.68 -13.84 4.64
N ALA A 90 5.75 -14.67 3.59
CA ALA A 90 6.92 -14.74 2.71
C ALA A 90 7.18 -13.41 1.98
N LEU A 91 6.14 -12.76 1.45
CA LEU A 91 6.25 -11.41 0.86
C LEU A 91 6.82 -10.41 1.88
N TRP A 92 6.27 -10.39 3.10
CA TRP A 92 6.73 -9.48 4.15
C TRP A 92 8.16 -9.75 4.60
N SER A 93 8.57 -11.01 4.71
CA SER A 93 9.97 -11.36 5.01
C SER A 93 10.91 -10.84 3.94
N GLY A 94 10.53 -10.95 2.67
CA GLY A 94 11.29 -10.38 1.56
C GLY A 94 11.40 -8.85 1.62
N ILE A 95 10.29 -8.16 1.87
CA ILE A 95 10.28 -6.70 2.06
C ILE A 95 11.15 -6.29 3.24
N ALA A 96 11.07 -7.01 4.37
CA ALA A 96 11.86 -6.72 5.56
C ALA A 96 13.37 -6.85 5.30
N ASN A 97 13.79 -7.90 4.60
CA ASN A 97 15.20 -8.05 4.19
C ASN A 97 15.64 -6.91 3.28
N PHE A 98 14.82 -6.57 2.27
CA PHE A 98 15.11 -5.46 1.37
C PHE A 98 15.26 -4.12 2.11
N VAL A 99 14.38 -3.85 3.08
CA VAL A 99 14.43 -2.64 3.92
C VAL A 99 15.73 -2.55 4.69
N VAL A 100 16.18 -3.66 5.30
CA VAL A 100 17.43 -3.70 6.07
C VAL A 100 18.64 -3.51 5.17
N GLU A 101 18.72 -4.25 4.06
CA GLU A 101 19.83 -4.19 3.11
C GLU A 101 19.99 -2.81 2.49
N ASN A 102 18.88 -2.14 2.18
CA ASN A 102 18.86 -0.84 1.52
C ASN A 102 18.76 0.34 2.50
N ARG A 103 18.71 0.07 3.81
CA ARG A 103 18.60 1.09 4.88
C ARG A 103 17.42 2.04 4.64
N ILE A 104 16.24 1.48 4.39
CA ILE A 104 15.01 2.24 4.18
C ILE A 104 14.44 2.69 5.53
N ASP A 105 14.13 3.98 5.65
CA ASP A 105 13.56 4.58 6.87
C ASP A 105 12.03 4.63 6.81
N TYR A 106 11.47 4.79 5.62
CA TYR A 106 10.03 4.89 5.39
C TYR A 106 9.58 4.04 4.20
N LEU A 107 8.54 3.25 4.43
CA LEU A 107 7.77 2.63 3.37
C LEU A 107 6.53 3.47 3.09
N ILE A 108 6.29 3.75 1.81
CA ILE A 108 5.10 4.45 1.32
C ILE A 108 4.38 3.62 0.27
N GLY A 109 3.16 4.01 -0.07
CA GLY A 109 2.39 3.41 -1.15
C GLY A 109 0.90 3.62 -0.98
N CYS A 110 0.12 3.10 -1.91
CA CYS A 110 -1.33 3.21 -1.88
C CYS A 110 -1.97 1.89 -1.47
N ALA A 111 -3.03 1.98 -0.67
CA ALA A 111 -3.85 0.85 -0.30
C ALA A 111 -5.30 1.14 -0.64
N SER A 112 -5.92 0.19 -1.33
CA SER A 112 -7.23 0.40 -1.95
C SER A 112 -8.38 -0.07 -1.06
N ILE A 113 -9.42 0.75 -0.98
CA ILE A 113 -10.71 0.44 -0.35
C ILE A 113 -11.75 0.34 -1.47
N PRO A 114 -12.50 -0.78 -1.60
CA PRO A 114 -13.58 -0.86 -2.59
C PRO A 114 -14.59 0.29 -2.44
N LEU A 115 -14.98 0.93 -3.54
CA LEU A 115 -15.93 2.05 -3.50
C LEU A 115 -17.29 1.67 -2.91
N GLY A 116 -17.77 0.47 -3.23
CA GLY A 116 -19.16 0.08 -3.02
C GLY A 116 -20.09 0.88 -3.93
N GLU A 117 -21.36 1.02 -3.52
CA GLU A 117 -22.34 1.79 -4.28
C GLU A 117 -22.06 3.30 -4.14
N ASN A 118 -21.79 3.98 -5.26
CA ASN A 118 -21.54 5.42 -5.32
C ASN A 118 -20.41 5.94 -4.39
N GLY A 119 -19.52 5.08 -3.89
CA GLY A 119 -18.42 5.49 -3.00
C GLY A 119 -18.77 5.57 -1.51
N THR A 120 -20.01 5.30 -1.11
CA THR A 120 -20.47 5.43 0.29
C THR A 120 -19.78 4.45 1.24
N MET A 121 -19.54 3.22 0.78
CA MET A 121 -18.81 2.20 1.54
C MET A 121 -17.36 2.64 1.81
N ALA A 122 -16.67 3.13 0.78
CA ALA A 122 -15.30 3.63 0.95
C ALA A 122 -15.25 4.81 1.93
N GLN A 123 -16.21 5.74 1.84
CA GLN A 123 -16.28 6.89 2.74
C GLN A 123 -16.55 6.47 4.19
N ALA A 124 -17.43 5.48 4.42
CA ALA A 124 -17.72 4.93 5.75
C ALA A 124 -16.48 4.27 6.36
N ILE A 125 -15.81 3.38 5.60
CA ILE A 125 -14.57 2.72 6.03
C ILE A 125 -13.49 3.75 6.34
N PHE A 126 -13.26 4.72 5.44
CA PHE A 126 -12.25 5.76 5.66
C PHE A 126 -12.55 6.59 6.92
N SER A 127 -13.82 6.95 7.14
CA SER A 127 -14.24 7.72 8.31
C SER A 127 -13.95 6.99 9.63
N GLU A 128 -14.12 5.67 9.68
CA GLU A 128 -13.72 4.86 10.85
C GLU A 128 -12.19 4.83 11.01
N LEU A 129 -11.46 4.58 9.92
CA LEU A 129 -10.00 4.49 9.95
C LEU A 129 -9.33 5.81 10.32
N ALA A 130 -9.87 6.94 9.84
CA ALA A 130 -9.32 8.27 10.07
C ALA A 130 -9.30 8.64 11.57
N GLN A 131 -10.26 8.12 12.37
CA GLN A 131 -10.29 8.36 13.81
C GLN A 131 -9.07 7.78 14.55
N ARG A 132 -8.45 6.72 14.00
CA ARG A 132 -7.40 5.95 14.69
C ARG A 132 -6.04 6.02 14.00
N TYR A 133 -6.02 6.12 12.68
CA TYR A 133 -4.83 5.90 11.88
C TYR A 133 -4.35 7.12 11.10
N LEU A 134 -5.12 8.21 11.07
CA LEU A 134 -4.74 9.43 10.33
C LEU A 134 -3.47 10.06 10.91
N THR A 135 -2.61 10.57 10.04
CA THR A 135 -1.42 11.33 10.45
C THR A 135 -1.75 12.73 10.97
N PRO A 136 -0.83 13.35 11.73
CA PRO A 136 -0.83 14.79 11.98
C PRO A 136 -0.92 15.60 10.67
N ALA A 137 -1.44 16.82 10.74
CA ALA A 137 -1.75 17.63 9.57
C ALA A 137 -0.53 17.90 8.68
N GLU A 138 0.64 18.07 9.28
CA GLU A 138 1.93 18.28 8.64
C GLU A 138 2.45 17.09 7.83
N LEU A 139 1.85 15.90 7.99
CA LEU A 139 2.18 14.69 7.23
C LEU A 139 1.00 14.18 6.40
N ARG A 140 0.04 15.05 6.07
CA ARG A 140 -1.07 14.70 5.18
C ARG A 140 -0.66 14.93 3.73
N ALA A 141 -0.96 13.94 2.91
CA ALA A 141 -0.98 14.07 1.46
C ALA A 141 -2.36 14.54 1.01
N ARG A 142 -2.38 15.31 -0.08
CA ARG A 142 -3.62 15.81 -0.68
C ARG A 142 -3.92 15.00 -1.95
N PRO A 143 -5.09 14.34 -2.06
CA PRO A 143 -5.44 13.63 -3.30
C PRO A 143 -5.61 14.64 -4.44
N LEU A 144 -5.17 14.24 -5.64
CA LEU A 144 -5.37 15.01 -6.87
C LEU A 144 -6.81 14.94 -7.34
N LEU A 145 -7.46 13.78 -7.16
CA LEU A 145 -8.89 13.57 -7.33
C LEU A 145 -9.49 13.03 -6.02
N PRO A 146 -10.06 13.89 -5.16
CA PRO A 146 -10.61 13.45 -3.88
C PRO A 146 -11.85 12.58 -4.06
N LEU A 147 -12.03 11.58 -3.19
CA LEU A 147 -13.30 10.88 -3.05
C LEU A 147 -14.44 11.87 -2.71
N PRO A 148 -15.55 11.89 -3.45
CA PRO A 148 -16.69 12.74 -3.14
C PRO A 148 -17.21 12.51 -1.72
N ARG A 149 -17.57 13.60 -1.04
CA ARG A 149 -18.20 13.53 0.28
C ARG A 149 -19.70 13.34 0.12
N HIS A 150 -20.25 12.35 0.82
CA HIS A 150 -21.68 12.22 1.04
C HIS A 150 -22.04 12.68 2.45
N ASP A 151 -23.15 13.41 2.56
CA ASP A 151 -23.69 13.89 3.84
C ASP A 151 -24.22 12.73 4.70
N MET A 152 -24.69 11.68 4.05
CA MET A 152 -25.18 10.46 4.68
C MET A 152 -24.18 9.34 4.47
N LEU A 153 -23.38 9.07 5.49
CA LEU A 153 -22.52 7.88 5.52
C LEU A 153 -23.40 6.63 5.65
N ASP A 154 -23.05 5.60 4.89
CA ASP A 154 -23.61 4.28 5.13
C ASP A 154 -23.19 3.81 6.54
N ARG A 155 -24.13 3.21 7.27
CA ARG A 155 -23.94 2.69 8.63
C ARG A 155 -23.65 1.18 8.63
N GLY A 156 -23.30 0.63 7.47
CA GLY A 156 -22.89 -0.76 7.33
C GLY A 156 -21.63 -1.10 8.14
N ASP A 157 -21.60 -2.31 8.70
CA ASP A 157 -20.38 -2.93 9.20
C ASP A 157 -19.63 -3.55 8.01
N TYR A 158 -18.63 -2.82 7.50
CA TYR A 158 -17.87 -3.25 6.34
C TYR A 158 -16.55 -3.89 6.75
N PRO A 159 -16.24 -5.10 6.26
CA PRO A 159 -14.95 -5.71 6.54
C PRO A 159 -13.83 -4.91 5.88
N LEU A 160 -12.81 -4.56 6.68
CA LEU A 160 -11.60 -3.92 6.16
C LEU A 160 -10.92 -4.81 5.10
N PRO A 161 -10.41 -4.22 4.00
CA PRO A 161 -9.55 -4.94 3.07
C PRO A 161 -8.40 -5.63 3.82
N PRO A 162 -8.20 -6.96 3.65
CA PRO A 162 -7.24 -7.71 4.47
C PRO A 162 -5.82 -7.16 4.45
N LEU A 163 -5.39 -6.64 3.29
CA LEU A 163 -4.06 -6.08 3.10
C LEU A 163 -3.88 -4.74 3.83
N LEU A 164 -4.88 -3.84 3.72
CA LEU A 164 -4.91 -2.59 4.49
C LEU A 164 -4.90 -2.88 6.00
N LYS A 165 -5.72 -3.83 6.46
CA LYS A 165 -5.72 -4.29 7.86
C LYS A 165 -4.33 -4.75 8.31
N ALA A 166 -3.59 -5.48 7.45
CA ALA A 166 -2.24 -5.90 7.75
C ALA A 166 -1.27 -4.71 7.90
N TYR A 167 -1.35 -3.71 7.01
CA TYR A 167 -0.53 -2.48 7.07
C TYR A 167 -0.76 -1.72 8.38
N LEU A 168 -2.03 -1.50 8.75
CA LEU A 168 -2.37 -0.78 9.97
C LEU A 168 -1.91 -1.53 11.23
N ARG A 169 -1.98 -2.87 11.22
CA ARG A 169 -1.50 -3.71 12.33
C ARG A 169 0.00 -3.59 12.55
N ILE A 170 0.80 -3.39 11.51
CA ILE A 170 2.27 -3.19 11.63
C ILE A 170 2.67 -1.74 11.90
N GLY A 171 1.69 -0.84 12.02
CA GLY A 171 1.91 0.55 12.44
C GLY A 171 1.86 1.56 11.31
N ALA A 172 1.41 1.16 10.12
CA ALA A 172 1.21 2.10 9.04
C ALA A 172 0.11 3.12 9.39
N ARG A 173 0.25 4.32 8.85
CA ARG A 173 -0.64 5.46 9.06
C ARG A 173 -1.22 5.91 7.72
N ILE A 174 -2.41 6.48 7.78
CA ILE A 174 -3.09 7.05 6.61
C ILE A 174 -2.78 8.53 6.54
N CYS A 175 -2.28 8.96 5.39
CA CYS A 175 -1.78 10.32 5.16
C CYS A 175 -2.82 11.19 4.44
N GLY A 176 -4.00 11.40 5.01
CA GLY A 176 -5.01 12.32 4.45
C GLY A 176 -6.20 11.62 3.81
N GLU A 177 -6.96 12.41 3.04
CA GLU A 177 -8.18 11.97 2.34
C GLU A 177 -7.84 11.01 1.18
N PRO A 178 -8.75 10.09 0.85
CA PRO A 178 -8.52 9.14 -0.23
C PRO A 178 -8.61 9.77 -1.63
N PHE A 179 -7.87 9.18 -2.57
CA PHE A 179 -7.96 9.40 -4.00
C PHE A 179 -9.04 8.50 -4.61
N LEU A 180 -9.84 9.02 -5.53
CA LEU A 180 -10.82 8.24 -6.28
C LEU A 180 -10.16 7.63 -7.51
N ASP A 181 -10.02 6.30 -7.52
CA ASP A 181 -9.60 5.54 -8.70
C ASP A 181 -10.83 4.87 -9.35
N GLU A 182 -11.31 5.52 -10.41
CA GLU A 182 -12.46 5.04 -11.19
C GLU A 182 -12.14 3.81 -12.03
N ASP A 183 -10.89 3.62 -12.45
CA ASP A 183 -10.48 2.50 -13.30
C ASP A 183 -10.45 1.18 -12.52
N PHE A 184 -10.07 1.24 -11.25
CA PHE A 184 -10.05 0.10 -10.33
C PHE A 184 -11.31 0.00 -9.47
N GLN A 185 -12.18 1.00 -9.49
CA GLN A 185 -13.38 1.12 -8.65
C GLN A 185 -13.04 1.06 -7.15
N VAL A 186 -12.01 1.83 -6.76
CA VAL A 186 -11.51 1.91 -5.39
C VAL A 186 -11.30 3.36 -4.96
N ALA A 187 -11.25 3.55 -3.66
CA ALA A 187 -10.69 4.73 -3.01
C ALA A 187 -9.31 4.35 -2.48
N ASP A 188 -8.26 4.92 -3.05
CA ASP A 188 -6.90 4.70 -2.58
C ASP A 188 -6.59 5.62 -1.41
N VAL A 189 -6.00 5.06 -0.35
CA VAL A 189 -5.44 5.83 0.75
C VAL A 189 -3.91 5.80 0.67
N PHE A 190 -3.28 6.96 0.80
CA PHE A 190 -1.83 7.05 0.90
C PHE A 190 -1.36 6.58 2.27
N ILE A 191 -0.44 5.62 2.27
CA ILE A 191 0.07 4.94 3.45
C ILE A 191 1.51 5.38 3.73
N LEU A 192 1.81 5.64 5.00
CA LEU A 192 3.16 5.88 5.51
C LEU A 192 3.47 4.91 6.65
N LEU A 193 4.60 4.22 6.56
CA LEU A 193 5.11 3.33 7.60
C LEU A 193 6.57 3.64 7.90
N SER A 194 6.86 4.04 9.14
CA SER A 194 8.24 4.15 9.62
C SER A 194 8.82 2.78 9.96
N THR A 195 9.98 2.44 9.41
CA THR A 195 10.64 1.14 9.65
C THR A 195 11.13 1.01 11.10
N ARG A 196 11.35 2.13 11.81
CA ARG A 196 11.60 2.15 13.26
C ARG A 196 10.41 1.62 14.06
N GLN A 197 9.19 1.91 13.63
CA GLN A 197 7.98 1.38 14.27
C GLN A 197 7.77 -0.09 13.92
N LEU A 198 8.10 -0.47 12.67
CA LEU A 198 8.06 -1.85 12.21
C LEU A 198 8.96 -2.75 13.08
N ALA A 199 10.23 -2.36 13.28
CA ALA A 199 11.19 -3.11 14.09
C ALA A 199 10.70 -3.34 15.53
N ARG A 200 10.08 -2.33 16.17
CA ARG A 200 9.53 -2.43 17.53
C ARG A 200 8.37 -3.44 17.63
N ARG A 201 7.55 -3.58 16.58
CA ARG A 201 6.41 -4.51 16.57
C ARG A 201 6.79 -5.91 16.10
N TYR A 202 7.69 -6.03 15.12
CA TYR A 202 8.25 -7.31 14.70
C TYR A 202 9.07 -7.96 15.82
N ALA A 203 9.92 -7.19 16.52
CA ALA A 203 10.66 -7.70 17.68
C ALA A 203 9.73 -8.30 18.73
N ARG A 204 8.57 -7.68 18.97
CA ARG A 204 7.57 -8.19 19.92
C ARG A 204 6.94 -9.51 19.46
N HIS A 205 6.58 -9.63 18.18
CA HIS A 205 5.99 -10.85 17.64
C HIS A 205 6.96 -12.04 17.62
N PHE A 206 8.26 -11.82 17.47
CA PHE A 206 9.27 -12.88 17.57
C PHE A 206 9.65 -13.21 19.02
N LEU A 207 9.71 -12.22 19.92
CA LEU A 207 9.96 -12.46 21.35
C LEU A 207 8.78 -13.21 22.02
N GLU A 208 7.54 -12.93 21.63
CA GLU A 208 6.34 -13.63 22.13
C GLU A 208 6.19 -15.07 21.61
N ARG A 209 6.93 -15.47 20.57
CA ARG A 209 6.95 -16.86 20.07
C ARG A 209 8.13 -17.68 20.61
N ALA A 210 9.03 -17.05 21.36
CA ALA A 210 10.20 -17.65 22.00
C ALA A 210 10.06 -17.74 23.53
N ALA A 211 8.90 -17.37 24.07
CA ALA A 211 8.49 -17.53 25.46
C ALA A 211 7.32 -18.53 25.54
#